data_AF-A0A429UA08-F1
#
_entry.id   AF-A0A429UA08-F1
#
_cell.length_a   1.000
_cell.length_b   1.000
_cell.length_c   1.000
_cell.angle_alpha   90.00
_cell.angle_beta   90.00
_cell.angle_gamma   90.00
#
_symmetry.space_group_name_H-M   'P 1'
#
loop_
_entity.id
_entity.type
_entity.pdbx_description
1 polymer ?
#
loop_
_entity_poly.entity_id
_entity_poly.type
_entity_poly.pdbx_seq_one_letter_code
_entity_poly.pdbx_strand_id
1 'polypeptide(L)'
;MTVQWVHTVWTKDSRGGEAAARRHALPVGFPLPGDADGPFCHYVRMDEWRDFAPEAVIRPLGDAPVRLLERDGKLSVLPRVNPLYGLPPRKRRPPAVRLAPGEWLRWQLNYRFSSALGIRGWTYWLDTFNVAYGPVRPGVFLGEPSRLMDETGPVR
;
A
#
# COMPACT_ATOMS: atom_id res chain seq x y z
N MET A 1 -5.38 -8.60 13.93
CA MET A 1 -4.89 -8.45 12.54
C MET A 1 -4.35 -7.04 12.38
N THR A 2 -3.29 -6.88 11.61
CA THR A 2 -2.60 -5.59 11.52
C THR A 2 -2.40 -5.24 10.06
N VAL A 3 -2.74 -4.01 9.68
CA VAL A 3 -2.49 -3.47 8.34
C VAL A 3 -1.52 -2.32 8.47
N GLN A 4 -0.54 -2.25 7.58
CA GLN A 4 0.17 -1.02 7.28
C GLN A 4 -0.12 -0.64 5.85
N TRP A 5 -0.66 0.57 5.66
CA TRP A 5 -0.92 1.14 4.35
C TRP A 5 0.09 2.26 4.10
N VAL A 6 1.09 1.96 3.27
CA VAL A 6 2.05 2.94 2.78
C VAL A 6 1.52 3.54 1.49
N HIS A 7 1.21 4.84 1.51
CA HIS A 7 0.65 5.58 0.40
C HIS A 7 1.65 6.60 -0.10
N THR A 8 2.19 6.37 -1.29
CA THR A 8 3.15 7.27 -1.93
C THR A 8 2.48 8.05 -3.05
N VAL A 9 2.63 9.37 -3.07
CA VAL A 9 2.03 10.27 -4.07
C VAL A 9 3.11 11.09 -4.75
N TRP A 10 3.11 11.12 -6.08
CA TRP A 10 4.01 11.97 -6.86
C TRP A 10 3.35 12.47 -8.14
N THR A 11 3.98 13.44 -8.78
CA THR A 11 3.56 14.04 -10.04
C THR A 11 4.47 13.60 -11.18
N LYS A 12 4.36 14.23 -12.35
CA LYS A 12 5.26 13.97 -13.47
C LYS A 12 6.71 14.38 -13.16
N ASP A 13 6.94 15.29 -12.22
CA ASP A 13 8.27 15.85 -11.97
C ASP A 13 9.23 14.77 -11.41
N SER A 14 8.73 13.90 -10.53
CA SER A 14 9.45 12.71 -10.05
C SER A 14 9.25 11.45 -10.92
N ARG A 15 8.89 11.60 -12.21
CA ARG A 15 8.65 10.45 -13.08
C ARG A 15 9.93 9.86 -13.67
N GLY A 16 10.99 10.64 -13.85
CA GLY A 16 12.22 10.22 -14.52
C GLY A 16 13.51 10.64 -13.79
N GLY A 17 14.65 10.18 -14.29
CA GLY A 17 15.98 10.57 -13.81
C GLY A 17 16.22 10.25 -12.34
N GLU A 18 17.00 11.08 -11.66
CA GLU A 18 17.36 10.93 -10.25
C GLU A 18 16.13 10.91 -9.33
N ALA A 19 15.07 11.66 -9.68
CA ALA A 19 13.85 11.67 -8.89
C ALA A 19 13.09 10.33 -8.93
N ALA A 20 13.15 9.60 -10.06
CA ALA A 20 12.63 8.24 -10.13
C ALA A 20 13.46 7.25 -9.30
N ALA A 21 14.79 7.41 -9.28
CA ALA A 21 15.67 6.59 -8.43
C ALA A 21 15.38 6.83 -6.94
N ARG A 22 15.25 8.09 -6.52
CA ARG A 22 14.83 8.45 -5.15
C ARG A 22 13.49 7.82 -4.79
N ARG A 23 12.50 7.89 -5.68
CA ARG A 23 11.20 7.23 -5.48
C ARG A 23 11.31 5.71 -5.34
N HIS A 24 12.10 5.05 -6.19
CA HIS A 24 12.28 3.60 -6.11
C HIS A 24 12.99 3.14 -4.83
N ALA A 25 13.76 4.03 -4.19
CA ALA A 25 14.40 3.77 -2.92
C ALA A 25 13.49 4.01 -1.70
N LEU A 26 12.26 4.51 -1.91
CA LEU A 26 11.35 4.79 -0.79
C LEU A 26 10.96 3.51 -0.04
N PRO A 27 10.90 3.56 1.29
CA PRO A 27 10.53 2.41 2.09
C PRO A 27 9.08 2.00 1.83
N VAL A 28 8.89 0.70 1.63
CA VAL A 28 7.56 0.09 1.42
C VAL A 28 7.04 -0.60 2.69
N GLY A 29 7.77 -0.45 3.79
CA GLY A 29 7.43 -0.96 5.11
C GLY A 29 8.09 -0.10 6.20
N PHE A 30 7.41 0.04 7.33
CA PHE A 30 7.87 0.83 8.49
C PHE A 30 7.67 0.02 9.78
N PRO A 31 8.42 0.31 10.85
CA PRO A 31 8.10 -0.22 12.17
C PRO A 31 6.66 0.09 12.56
N LEU A 32 5.96 -0.86 13.15
CA LEU A 32 4.67 -0.62 13.79
C LEU A 32 4.87 0.12 15.12
N PRO A 33 3.96 1.04 15.49
CA PRO A 33 3.96 1.59 16.82
C PRO A 33 3.67 0.48 17.85
N GLY A 34 4.37 0.51 18.98
CA GLY A 34 4.44 -0.61 19.92
C GLY A 34 3.24 -0.75 20.86
N ASP A 35 2.26 0.13 20.76
CA ASP A 35 1.21 0.41 21.74
C ASP A 35 -0.22 0.24 21.18
N ALA A 36 -0.38 -0.31 19.97
CA ALA A 36 -1.69 -0.54 19.39
C ALA A 36 -2.33 -1.84 19.89
N ASP A 37 -3.33 -1.70 20.75
CA ASP A 37 -4.16 -2.82 21.22
C ASP A 37 -5.23 -3.20 20.17
N GLY A 38 -5.25 -4.48 19.78
CA GLY A 38 -6.26 -5.02 18.88
C GLY A 38 -6.01 -4.74 17.39
N PRO A 39 -7.03 -4.85 16.52
CA PRO A 39 -6.87 -4.64 15.08
C PRO A 39 -6.78 -3.16 14.68
N PHE A 40 -5.74 -2.80 13.91
CA PHE A 40 -5.51 -1.41 13.50
C PHE A 40 -4.91 -1.29 12.09
N CYS A 41 -4.97 -0.07 11.55
CA CYS A 41 -4.26 0.35 10.35
C CYS A 41 -3.17 1.37 10.71
N HIS A 42 -1.91 1.04 10.46
CA HIS A 42 -0.81 2.00 10.46
C HIS A 42 -0.71 2.64 9.08
N TYR A 43 -1.26 3.84 8.94
CA TYR A 43 -1.19 4.60 7.70
C TYR A 43 0.10 5.41 7.65
N VAL A 44 0.87 5.26 6.58
CA VAL A 44 2.08 6.04 6.33
C VAL A 44 1.95 6.71 4.98
N ARG A 45 2.06 8.03 4.95
CA ARG A 45 1.96 8.84 3.73
C ARG A 45 3.32 9.41 3.38
N MET A 46 3.68 9.36 2.10
CA MET A 46 4.87 10.00 1.54
C MET A 46 4.49 10.76 0.28
N ASP A 47 4.67 12.08 0.30
CA ASP A 47 4.29 12.97 -0.81
C ASP A 47 5.51 13.62 -1.45
N GLU A 48 5.54 13.74 -2.77
CA GLU A 48 6.59 14.48 -3.48
C GLU A 48 6.75 15.92 -2.98
N TRP A 49 5.66 16.62 -2.67
CA TRP A 49 5.71 18.02 -2.18
C TRP A 49 6.34 18.17 -0.80
N ARG A 50 6.52 17.06 -0.09
CA ARG A 50 7.18 16.99 1.23
C ARG A 50 8.49 16.21 1.15
N ASP A 51 9.09 16.14 -0.04
CA ASP A 51 10.31 15.37 -0.32
C ASP A 51 10.22 13.90 0.12
N PHE A 52 9.00 13.34 0.03
CA PHE A 52 8.66 12.00 0.48
C PHE A 52 8.96 11.70 1.96
N ALA A 53 9.06 12.73 2.82
CA ALA A 53 9.14 12.52 4.25
C ALA A 53 7.92 11.72 4.76
N PRO A 54 8.12 10.65 5.56
CA PRO A 54 7.02 9.80 6.00
C PRO A 54 6.21 10.47 7.10
N GLU A 55 4.90 10.55 6.90
CA GLU A 55 3.92 10.96 7.90
C GLU A 55 3.08 9.75 8.33
N ALA A 56 3.20 9.33 9.58
CA ALA A 56 2.57 8.14 10.13
C ALA A 56 1.41 8.47 11.07
N VAL A 57 0.32 7.71 10.99
CA VAL A 57 -0.83 7.81 11.90
C VAL A 57 -1.52 6.45 12.07
N ILE A 58 -2.00 6.17 13.28
CA ILE A 58 -2.86 5.01 13.52
C ILE A 58 -4.31 5.36 13.20
N ARG A 59 -4.95 4.49 12.43
CA ARG A 59 -6.34 4.60 12.01
C ARG A 59 -7.11 3.33 12.37
N PRO A 60 -8.44 3.43 12.51
CA PRO A 60 -9.30 2.25 12.53
C PRO A 60 -9.02 1.35 11.33
N LEU A 61 -9.08 0.03 11.53
CA LEU A 61 -8.81 -0.94 10.48
C LEU A 61 -9.67 -0.75 9.22
N GLY A 62 -10.92 -0.30 9.41
CA GLY A 62 -11.88 -0.06 8.32
C GLY A 62 -11.50 1.06 7.35
N ASP A 63 -10.59 1.95 7.74
CA ASP A 63 -10.09 3.05 6.91
C ASP A 63 -9.11 2.57 5.84
N ALA A 64 -8.47 1.42 6.07
CA ALA A 64 -7.58 0.83 5.08
C ALA A 64 -8.42 0.42 3.85
N PRO A 65 -8.03 0.81 2.61
CA PRO A 65 -8.72 0.42 1.39
C PRO A 65 -8.41 -1.03 1.01
N VAL A 66 -8.58 -1.95 1.96
CA VAL A 66 -8.41 -3.40 1.81
C VAL A 66 -9.64 -4.09 2.38
N ARG A 67 -10.16 -5.08 1.66
CA ARG A 67 -11.18 -5.98 2.18
C ARG A 67 -10.47 -7.09 2.95
N LEU A 68 -10.88 -7.25 4.20
CA LEU A 68 -10.42 -8.27 5.12
C LEU A 68 -11.61 -9.15 5.49
N LEU A 69 -11.46 -10.46 5.35
CA LEU A 69 -12.49 -11.43 5.74
C LEU A 69 -11.83 -12.61 6.44
N GLU A 70 -12.14 -12.78 7.71
CA GLU A 70 -11.71 -13.95 8.48
C GLU A 70 -12.73 -15.08 8.32
N ARG A 71 -12.24 -16.27 7.94
CA ARG A 71 -13.07 -17.48 7.80
C ARG A 71 -12.20 -18.72 7.96
N ASP A 72 -12.70 -19.73 8.68
CA ASP A 72 -12.02 -21.01 8.88
C ASP A 72 -10.59 -20.85 9.42
N GLY A 73 -10.39 -19.90 10.34
CA GLY A 73 -9.08 -19.60 10.95
C GLY A 73 -8.06 -18.99 9.99
N LYS A 74 -8.48 -18.45 8.84
CA LYS A 74 -7.63 -17.78 7.85
C LYS A 74 -8.16 -16.39 7.54
N LEU A 75 -7.23 -15.47 7.26
CA LEU A 75 -7.56 -14.12 6.81
C LEU A 75 -7.48 -14.03 5.29
N SER A 76 -8.59 -13.72 4.63
CA SER A 76 -8.62 -13.36 3.21
C SER A 76 -8.38 -11.85 3.05
N VAL A 77 -7.43 -11.49 2.21
CA VAL A 77 -6.99 -10.11 1.96
C VAL A 77 -7.21 -9.76 0.49
N LEU A 78 -7.87 -8.64 0.22
CA LEU A 78 -8.09 -8.14 -1.14
C LEU A 78 -8.10 -6.60 -1.18
N PRO A 79 -7.08 -5.94 -1.73
CA PRO A 79 -7.08 -4.49 -1.92
C PRO A 79 -8.29 -4.02 -2.73
N ARG A 80 -8.94 -2.96 -2.25
CA ARG A 80 -10.03 -2.29 -2.95
C ARG A 80 -9.41 -1.35 -3.99
N VAL A 81 -9.74 -1.58 -5.25
CA VAL A 81 -9.39 -0.69 -6.35
C VAL A 81 -10.68 -0.07 -6.83
N ASN A 82 -10.78 1.26 -6.80
CA ASN A 82 -11.90 1.93 -7.45
C ASN A 82 -11.65 1.93 -8.97
N PRO A 83 -12.51 1.30 -9.78
CA PRO A 83 -12.32 1.21 -11.23
C PRO A 83 -12.28 2.57 -11.95
N LEU A 84 -12.93 3.60 -11.38
CA LEU A 84 -13.01 4.95 -11.96
C LEU A 84 -11.71 5.76 -11.80
N TYR A 85 -10.77 5.27 -11.00
CA TYR A 85 -9.62 6.03 -10.51
C TYR A 85 -8.27 5.40 -10.92
N GLY A 86 -8.26 4.35 -11.74
CA GLY A 86 -7.05 3.54 -11.95
C GLY A 86 -6.66 3.36 -13.41
N LEU A 87 -5.74 4.18 -13.90
CA LEU A 87 -4.83 3.77 -14.97
C LEU A 87 -3.53 3.21 -14.34
N PRO A 88 -2.91 2.15 -14.90
CA PRO A 88 -3.33 1.41 -16.08
C PRO A 88 -4.51 0.45 -15.81
N PRO A 89 -5.35 0.14 -16.83
CA PRO A 89 -6.38 -0.88 -16.71
C PRO A 89 -5.75 -2.24 -16.38
N ARG A 90 -6.30 -2.94 -15.38
CA ARG A 90 -5.85 -4.28 -14.98
C ARG A 90 -6.67 -5.32 -15.74
N LYS A 91 -6.06 -6.02 -16.71
CA LYS A 91 -6.75 -7.03 -17.55
C LYS A 91 -7.39 -8.16 -16.71
N ARG A 92 -6.73 -8.57 -15.63
CA ARG A 92 -7.22 -9.54 -14.65
C ARG A 92 -6.58 -9.23 -13.30
N ARG A 93 -7.38 -9.07 -12.25
CA ARG A 93 -6.86 -8.92 -10.88
C ARG A 93 -6.63 -10.30 -10.25
N PRO A 94 -5.57 -10.47 -9.45
CA PRO A 94 -5.41 -11.64 -8.61
C PRO A 94 -6.61 -11.81 -7.66
N PRO A 95 -7.00 -13.06 -7.33
CA PRO A 95 -8.01 -13.31 -6.32
C PRO A 95 -7.52 -12.89 -4.94
N ALA A 96 -8.42 -12.89 -3.94
CA ALA A 96 -8.04 -12.65 -2.55
C ALA A 96 -6.96 -13.63 -2.09
N VAL A 97 -5.94 -13.13 -1.39
CA VAL A 97 -4.86 -13.94 -0.82
C VAL A 97 -5.27 -14.37 0.57
N ARG A 98 -5.05 -15.65 0.90
CA ARG A 98 -5.33 -16.21 2.23
C ARG A 98 -4.07 -16.27 3.07
N LEU A 99 -4.16 -15.84 4.32
CA LEU A 99 -3.10 -15.88 5.32
C LEU A 99 -3.50 -16.78 6.49
N ALA A 100 -2.59 -17.66 6.90
CA ALA A 100 -2.64 -18.35 8.18
C ALA A 100 -2.11 -17.44 9.31
N PRO A 101 -2.43 -17.74 10.58
CA PRO A 101 -1.85 -17.00 11.70
C PRO A 101 -0.31 -17.04 11.65
N GLY A 102 0.34 -15.90 11.86
CA GLY A 102 1.78 -15.72 11.75
C GLY A 102 2.28 -15.40 10.33
N GLU A 103 1.44 -15.56 9.30
CA GLU A 103 1.77 -15.13 7.94
C GLU A 103 1.46 -13.64 7.74
N TRP A 104 2.22 -13.03 6.84
CA TRP A 104 1.94 -11.69 6.35
C TRP A 104 2.18 -11.54 4.85
N LEU A 105 1.48 -10.56 4.27
CA LEU A 105 1.45 -10.26 2.85
C LEU A 105 1.98 -8.86 2.60
N ARG A 106 2.76 -8.69 1.53
CA ARG A 106 2.98 -7.39 0.88
C ARG A 106 2.25 -7.36 -0.45
N TRP A 107 1.36 -6.39 -0.61
CA TRP A 107 0.62 -6.20 -1.86
C TRP A 107 0.80 -4.77 -2.38
N GLN A 108 1.37 -4.63 -3.58
CA GLN A 108 1.65 -3.33 -4.20
C GLN A 108 0.75 -3.05 -5.40
N LEU A 109 0.21 -1.84 -5.47
CA LEU A 109 -0.64 -1.37 -6.56
C LEU A 109 -0.30 0.07 -6.89
N ASN A 110 -0.11 0.38 -8.18
CA ASN A 110 0.06 1.75 -8.64
C ASN A 110 -1.17 2.28 -9.38
N TYR A 111 -1.28 3.60 -9.40
CA TYR A 111 -2.38 4.34 -10.00
C TYR A 111 -1.85 5.57 -10.70
N ARG A 112 -2.60 6.01 -11.70
CA ARG A 112 -2.36 7.24 -12.45
C ARG A 112 -3.68 7.94 -12.67
N PHE A 113 -3.69 9.22 -12.36
CA PHE A 113 -4.81 10.13 -12.45
C PHE A 113 -4.47 11.29 -13.39
N SER A 114 -5.40 11.63 -14.29
CA SER A 114 -5.40 12.90 -15.01
C SER A 114 -6.47 13.81 -14.39
N SER A 115 -6.17 15.09 -14.18
CA SER A 115 -7.20 16.06 -13.79
C SER A 115 -8.28 16.16 -14.90
N ALA A 116 -9.55 16.29 -14.51
CA ALA A 116 -10.68 16.42 -15.44
C ALA A 116 -10.62 17.68 -16.32
N LEU A 117 -9.78 18.65 -15.96
CA LEU A 117 -9.60 19.92 -16.69
C LEU A 117 -8.41 19.92 -17.65
N GLY A 118 -7.62 18.84 -17.77
CA GLY A 118 -6.46 18.78 -18.67
C GLY A 118 -5.33 19.78 -18.38
N ILE A 119 -5.52 20.66 -17.39
CA ILE A 119 -4.59 21.72 -17.02
C ILE A 119 -3.79 21.21 -15.81
N ARG A 120 -2.54 20.82 -16.09
CA ARG A 120 -1.39 20.67 -15.17
C ARG A 120 -1.43 19.56 -14.12
N GLY A 121 -1.12 18.34 -14.56
CA GLY A 121 -0.38 17.37 -13.73
C GLY A 121 -0.99 15.99 -13.77
N TRP A 122 -0.22 15.01 -14.24
CA TRP A 122 -0.50 13.63 -13.92
C TRP A 122 -0.14 13.41 -12.45
N THR A 123 -1.08 12.89 -11.66
CA THR A 123 -0.80 12.44 -10.30
C THR A 123 -0.70 10.92 -10.31
N TYR A 124 0.32 10.40 -9.66
CA TYR A 124 0.63 8.99 -9.58
C TYR A 124 0.64 8.56 -8.13
N TRP A 125 0.00 7.44 -7.84
CA TRP A 125 -0.01 6.85 -6.50
C TRP A 125 0.61 5.46 -6.53
N LEU A 126 1.22 5.07 -5.42
CA LEU A 126 1.64 3.69 -5.12
C LEU A 126 1.13 3.38 -3.73
N ASP A 127 0.21 2.42 -3.66
CA ASP A 127 -0.20 1.81 -2.42
C ASP A 127 0.62 0.55 -2.19
N THR A 128 1.22 0.43 -1.01
CA THR A 128 1.69 -0.84 -0.47
C THR A 128 0.86 -1.20 0.75
N PHE A 129 0.21 -2.35 0.70
CA PHE A 129 -0.50 -2.96 1.83
C PHE A 129 0.38 -4.05 2.41
N ASN A 130 0.91 -3.83 3.61
CA ASN A 130 1.48 -4.90 4.41
C ASN A 130 0.39 -5.38 5.39
N VAL A 131 0.00 -6.65 5.31
CA VAL A 131 -1.11 -7.20 6.10
C VAL A 131 -0.65 -8.45 6.83
N ALA A 132 -0.75 -8.45 8.15
CA ALA A 132 -0.40 -9.57 9.00
C ALA A 132 -1.61 -10.11 9.75
N TYR A 133 -1.63 -11.43 9.92
CA TYR A 133 -2.68 -12.12 10.68
C TYR A 133 -2.09 -12.79 11.92
N GLY A 134 -2.70 -12.54 13.09
CA GLY A 134 -2.14 -12.92 14.39
C GLY A 134 -1.22 -11.85 15.02
N PRO A 135 -0.54 -12.18 16.13
CA PRO A 135 0.38 -11.28 16.82
C PRO A 135 1.60 -10.93 15.96
N VAL A 136 2.07 -9.70 16.04
CA VAL A 136 3.21 -9.21 15.27
C VAL A 136 4.20 -8.44 16.14
N ARG A 137 5.48 -8.53 15.77
CA ARG A 137 6.55 -7.69 16.35
C ARG A 137 6.59 -6.35 15.62
N PRO A 138 7.08 -5.26 16.25
CA PRO A 138 7.16 -3.95 15.61
C PRO A 138 7.84 -3.94 14.23
N GLY A 139 8.91 -4.71 14.05
CA GLY A 139 9.66 -4.79 12.79
C GLY A 139 9.12 -5.76 11.74
N VAL A 140 7.92 -6.35 11.91
CA VAL A 140 7.43 -7.45 11.04
C VAL A 140 7.46 -7.09 9.54
N PHE A 141 7.12 -5.85 9.18
CA PHE A 141 7.03 -5.40 7.79
C PHE A 141 8.36 -4.93 7.20
N LEU A 142 9.46 -5.01 7.94
CA LEU A 142 10.80 -4.72 7.44
C LEU A 142 11.48 -5.96 6.85
N GLY A 143 10.96 -7.16 7.14
CA GLY A 143 11.50 -8.42 6.65
C GLY A 143 10.92 -8.87 5.30
N GLU A 144 11.18 -10.13 4.98
CA GLU A 144 10.62 -10.81 3.81
C GLU A 144 9.16 -11.25 4.08
N PRO A 145 8.21 -10.97 3.17
CA PRO A 145 6.83 -11.38 3.34
C PRO A 145 6.61 -12.86 3.07
N SER A 146 5.68 -13.47 3.80
CA SER A 146 5.23 -14.85 3.52
C SER A 146 4.55 -14.97 2.15
N ARG A 147 3.93 -13.88 1.70
CA ARG A 147 3.31 -13.74 0.37
C ARG A 147 3.63 -12.38 -0.21
N LEU A 148 4.03 -12.33 -1.48
CA LEU A 148 4.25 -11.10 -2.23
C LEU A 148 3.26 -11.05 -3.40
N MET A 149 2.57 -9.92 -3.57
CA MET A 149 1.72 -9.67 -4.72
C MET A 149 2.06 -8.31 -5.33
N ASP A 150 2.49 -8.35 -6.58
CA ASP A 150 2.80 -7.15 -7.36
C ASP A 150 1.73 -6.97 -8.44
N GLU A 151 0.86 -5.99 -8.27
CA GLU A 151 -0.09 -5.52 -9.28
C GLU A 151 0.34 -4.17 -9.87
N THR A 152 1.61 -3.80 -9.75
CA THR A 152 2.14 -2.59 -10.38
C THR A 152 2.22 -2.80 -11.90
N GLY A 153 1.65 -1.86 -12.65
CA GLY A 153 1.72 -1.83 -14.11
C GLY A 153 2.69 -0.76 -14.62
N PRO A 154 3.06 -0.79 -15.90
CA PRO A 154 3.90 0.25 -16.48
C PRO A 154 3.19 1.60 -16.44
N VAL A 155 3.81 2.59 -15.79
CA VAL A 155 3.41 4.00 -15.85
C VAL A 155 4.07 4.67 -17.06
N ARG A 156 3.65 4.27 -18.27
CA ARG A 156 4.12 4.83 -19.56
C ARG A 156 3.51 6.18 -19.91
#